data_AF-A0A660NQS7-F1
#
_entry.id   AF-A0A660NQS7-F1
#
_cell.length_a   1.000
_cell.length_b   1.000
_cell.length_c   1.000
_cell.angle_alpha   90.00
_cell.angle_beta   90.00
_cell.angle_gamma   90.00
#
_symmetry.space_group_name_H-M   'P 1'
#
loop_
_entity.id
_entity.type
_entity.pdbx_description
1 polymer ?
#
loop_
_entity_poly.entity_id
_entity_poly.type
_entity_poly.pdbx_seq_one_letter_code
_entity_poly.pdbx_strand_id
1 'polypeptide(L)'
;DWLGFIAAFVTMALGSVAQQDVFQRVTSARTEKIARQGTLLGGSLYLLMAFIPMFIAVSALLIDPAMVKQMLSNENDFQQVLPTLILQRTPLFAQVLFFGALLSAILSTASGTLLAPTAVITENVIQPLWGHKLSDRKMLVLLRLILIGFTCCVTLFALQSESSMYQMVQDAYKVTLVAAFTPLVFGMFWRRATPQGALLSMACGVVAWQYAEHFMSDALVPPQLVGLGSAIVGMIVGSLAPTLMGGQGHPEIVDLARQPEVADNPPA
;
A
#
# COMPACT_ATOMS: atom_id res chain seq x y z
N ASP A 1 5.44 -22.59 4.82
CA ASP A 1 4.04 -22.93 5.11
C ASP A 1 3.13 -22.30 4.05
N TRP A 2 2.20 -23.05 3.45
CA TRP A 2 1.38 -22.57 2.33
C TRP A 2 0.40 -21.48 2.75
N LEU A 3 -0.14 -21.55 3.97
CA LEU A 3 -1.04 -20.54 4.51
C LEU A 3 -0.34 -19.19 4.70
N GLY A 4 0.90 -19.19 5.19
CA GLY A 4 1.71 -17.98 5.30
C GLY A 4 2.02 -17.35 3.93
N PHE A 5 2.30 -18.18 2.91
CA PHE A 5 2.48 -17.69 1.54
C PHE A 5 1.21 -17.05 0.96
N ILE A 6 0.06 -17.71 1.12
CA ILE A 6 -1.24 -17.18 0.69
C ILE A 6 -1.54 -15.86 1.42
N ALA A 7 -1.30 -15.81 2.73
CA ALA A 7 -1.52 -14.60 3.52
C ALA A 7 -0.62 -13.45 3.05
N ALA A 8 0.66 -13.70 2.81
CA ALA A 8 1.57 -12.70 2.26
C ALA A 8 1.12 -12.21 0.88
N PHE A 9 0.70 -13.12 0.00
CA PHE A 9 0.19 -12.77 -1.32
C PHE A 9 -1.08 -11.91 -1.22
N VAL A 10 -2.05 -12.32 -0.40
CA VAL A 10 -3.31 -11.58 -0.17
C VAL A 10 -3.02 -10.20 0.40
N THR A 11 -2.12 -10.09 1.38
CA THR A 11 -1.72 -8.80 1.97
C THR A 11 -1.11 -7.88 0.92
N MET A 12 -0.13 -8.35 0.16
CA MET A 12 0.52 -7.51 -0.84
C MET A 12 -0.42 -7.16 -1.99
N ALA A 13 -1.19 -8.13 -2.50
CA ALA A 13 -2.06 -7.93 -3.66
C ALA A 13 -3.28 -7.07 -3.32
N LEU A 14 -4.04 -7.44 -2.29
CA LEU A 14 -5.29 -6.75 -1.95
C LEU A 14 -5.04 -5.49 -1.11
N GLY A 15 -4.03 -5.51 -0.23
CA GLY A 15 -3.64 -4.33 0.56
C GLY A 15 -3.14 -3.17 -0.31
N SER A 16 -2.57 -3.47 -1.48
CA SER A 16 -2.13 -2.43 -2.44
C SER A 16 -3.29 -1.68 -3.11
N VAL A 17 -4.44 -2.35 -3.29
CA VAL A 17 -5.60 -1.77 -4.01
C VAL A 17 -6.10 -0.49 -3.34
N ALA A 18 -6.09 -0.44 -2.01
CA ALA A 18 -6.56 0.70 -1.24
C ALA A 18 -5.50 1.81 -1.05
N GLN A 19 -4.32 1.68 -1.65
CA GLN A 19 -3.24 2.63 -1.42
C GLN A 19 -3.41 3.93 -2.19
N GLN A 20 -3.15 5.03 -1.49
CA GLN A 20 -3.41 6.38 -1.98
C GLN A 20 -2.55 6.77 -3.18
N ASP A 21 -1.31 6.29 -3.26
CA ASP A 21 -0.39 6.58 -4.36
C ASP A 21 -0.87 5.98 -5.69
N VAL A 22 -1.52 4.81 -5.65
CA VAL A 22 -2.19 4.21 -6.83
C VAL A 22 -3.36 5.08 -7.26
N PHE A 23 -4.24 5.47 -6.32
CA PHE A 23 -5.38 6.34 -6.61
C PHE A 23 -4.95 7.69 -7.18
N GLN A 24 -3.93 8.33 -6.61
CA GLN A 24 -3.42 9.61 -7.09
C GLN A 24 -2.93 9.52 -8.55
N ARG A 25 -2.26 8.43 -8.92
CA ARG A 25 -1.79 8.23 -10.30
C ARG A 25 -2.96 8.02 -11.26
N VAL A 26 -3.94 7.21 -10.87
CA VAL A 26 -5.12 6.92 -11.70
C VAL A 26 -5.98 8.17 -11.90
N THR A 27 -6.23 8.95 -10.85
CA THR A 27 -7.08 10.15 -10.93
C THR A 27 -6.40 11.35 -11.59
N SER A 28 -5.06 11.40 -11.59
CA SER A 28 -4.28 12.40 -12.33
C SER A 28 -4.19 12.12 -13.83
N ALA A 29 -4.60 10.92 -14.28
CA ALA A 29 -4.57 10.56 -15.69
C ALA A 29 -5.60 11.37 -16.49
N ARG A 30 -5.22 11.78 -17.70
CA ARG A 30 -6.07 12.63 -18.55
C ARG A 30 -7.36 11.93 -19.00
N THR A 31 -7.36 10.60 -19.14
CA THR A 31 -8.50 9.80 -19.59
C THR A 31 -8.47 8.42 -18.94
N GLU A 32 -9.62 7.76 -18.85
CA GLU A 32 -9.71 6.38 -18.35
C GLU A 32 -8.81 5.42 -19.15
N LYS A 33 -8.79 5.56 -20.49
CA LYS A 33 -7.94 4.75 -21.37
C LYS A 33 -6.46 4.85 -21.01
N ILE A 34 -5.97 6.07 -20.74
CA ILE A 34 -4.58 6.30 -20.33
C ILE A 34 -4.33 5.70 -18.94
N ALA A 35 -5.26 5.87 -18.00
CA ALA A 35 -5.14 5.27 -16.67
C ALA A 35 -5.03 3.74 -16.76
N ARG A 36 -5.92 3.09 -17.52
CA ARG A 36 -5.93 1.63 -17.70
C ARG A 36 -4.66 1.12 -18.37
N GLN A 37 -4.26 1.74 -19.48
CA GLN A 37 -3.06 1.34 -20.21
C GLN A 37 -1.80 1.59 -19.38
N GLY A 38 -1.74 2.70 -18.66
CA GLY A 38 -0.64 3.03 -17.75
C GLY A 38 -0.49 2.00 -16.64
N THR A 39 -1.57 1.59 -15.99
CA THR A 39 -1.55 0.56 -14.93
C THR A 39 -1.14 -0.80 -15.49
N LEU A 40 -1.65 -1.21 -16.65
CA LEU A 40 -1.29 -2.49 -17.28
C LEU A 40 0.18 -2.52 -17.73
N LEU A 41 0.65 -1.45 -18.35
CA LEU A 41 2.05 -1.33 -18.76
C LEU A 41 2.98 -1.29 -17.55
N GLY A 42 2.60 -0.54 -16.52
CA GLY A 42 3.34 -0.45 -15.25
C GLY A 42 3.46 -1.82 -14.57
N GLY A 43 2.37 -2.57 -14.45
CA GLY A 43 2.39 -3.93 -13.90
C GLY A 43 3.22 -4.90 -14.74
N SER A 44 3.15 -4.79 -16.07
CA SER A 44 3.95 -5.63 -16.98
C SER A 44 5.45 -5.33 -16.87
N LEU A 45 5.82 -4.06 -16.84
CA LEU A 45 7.19 -3.62 -16.62
C LEU A 45 7.70 -4.00 -15.24
N TYR A 46 6.86 -3.91 -14.21
CA TYR A 46 7.19 -4.36 -12.86
C TYR A 46 7.58 -5.85 -12.84
N LEU A 47 6.79 -6.72 -13.51
CA LEU A 47 7.11 -8.14 -13.61
C LEU A 47 8.45 -8.38 -14.33
N LEU A 48 8.69 -7.67 -15.43
CA LEU A 48 9.97 -7.76 -16.16
C LEU A 48 11.16 -7.31 -15.31
N MET A 49 11.01 -6.18 -14.61
CA MET A 49 12.07 -5.61 -13.77
C MET A 49 12.32 -6.44 -12.51
N ALA A 50 11.31 -7.16 -11.99
CA ALA A 50 11.47 -8.06 -10.84
C ALA A 50 12.44 -9.23 -11.12
N PHE A 51 12.59 -9.65 -12.38
CA PHE A 51 13.57 -10.67 -12.76
C PHE A 51 15.01 -10.20 -12.63
N ILE A 52 15.29 -8.90 -12.70
CA ILE A 52 16.65 -8.37 -12.63
C ILE A 52 17.30 -8.65 -11.26
N PRO A 53 16.76 -8.18 -10.12
CA PRO A 53 17.35 -8.48 -8.81
C PRO A 53 17.30 -9.98 -8.50
N MET A 54 16.27 -10.71 -8.97
CA MET A 54 16.17 -12.16 -8.79
C MET A 54 17.32 -12.88 -9.50
N PHE A 55 17.62 -12.52 -10.74
CA PHE A 55 18.73 -13.09 -11.50
C PHE A 55 20.08 -12.83 -10.82
N ILE A 56 20.29 -11.61 -10.31
CA ILE A 56 21.53 -11.27 -9.61
C ILE A 56 21.63 -12.05 -8.29
N ALA A 57 20.53 -12.19 -7.54
CA ALA A 57 20.50 -12.99 -6.31
C ALA A 57 20.83 -14.47 -6.55
N VAL A 58 20.29 -15.07 -7.62
CA VAL A 58 20.63 -16.45 -8.01
C VAL A 58 22.08 -16.54 -8.49
N SER A 59 22.58 -15.54 -9.23
CA SER A 59 23.99 -15.48 -9.63
C SER A 59 24.93 -15.38 -8.42
N ALA A 60 24.52 -14.69 -7.35
CA ALA A 60 25.27 -14.60 -6.10
C ALA A 60 25.53 -15.98 -5.48
N LEU A 61 24.53 -16.87 -5.52
CA LEU A 61 24.64 -18.25 -5.02
C LEU A 61 25.68 -19.08 -5.78
N LEU A 62 25.93 -18.76 -7.06
CA LEU A 62 26.92 -19.45 -7.89
C LEU A 62 28.33 -18.86 -7.73
N ILE A 63 28.43 -17.54 -7.56
CA ILE A 63 29.71 -16.82 -7.48
C ILE A 63 30.35 -16.96 -6.09
N ASP A 64 29.55 -16.79 -5.03
CA ASP A 64 30.03 -16.83 -3.65
C ASP A 64 29.00 -17.46 -2.70
N PRO A 65 28.87 -18.80 -2.73
CA PRO A 65 27.89 -19.52 -1.91
C PRO A 65 28.15 -19.36 -0.41
N ALA A 66 29.41 -19.15 0.01
CA ALA A 66 29.77 -18.97 1.41
C ALA A 66 29.24 -17.63 1.95
N MET A 67 29.43 -16.55 1.20
CA MET A 67 28.88 -15.23 1.52
C MET A 67 27.35 -15.28 1.63
N VAL A 68 26.67 -15.86 0.64
CA VAL A 68 25.20 -15.91 0.66
C VAL A 68 24.69 -16.76 1.82
N LYS A 69 25.34 -17.90 2.11
CA LYS A 69 24.96 -18.74 3.25
C LYS A 69 25.13 -18.02 4.59
N GLN A 70 26.16 -17.19 4.73
CA GLN A 70 26.34 -16.36 5.92
C GLN A 70 25.26 -15.29 6.02
N MET A 71 24.90 -14.63 4.92
CA MET A 71 23.89 -13.57 4.94
C MET A 71 22.44 -14.09 5.03
N LEU A 72 22.22 -15.36 4.68
CA LEU A 72 20.95 -16.04 4.89
C LEU A 72 20.66 -16.36 6.36
N SER A 73 21.66 -16.31 7.25
CA SER A 73 21.43 -16.64 8.67
C SER A 73 20.66 -15.57 9.42
N ASN A 74 20.64 -14.32 8.93
CA ASN A 74 19.89 -13.21 9.50
C ASN A 74 19.03 -12.54 8.42
N GLU A 75 17.73 -12.34 8.67
CA GLU A 75 16.81 -11.72 7.69
C GLU A 75 17.24 -10.31 7.28
N ASN A 76 17.81 -9.53 8.21
CA ASN A 76 18.32 -8.18 7.94
C ASN A 76 19.54 -8.19 7.01
N ASP A 77 20.37 -9.24 7.10
CA ASP A 77 21.58 -9.38 6.28
C ASP A 77 21.23 -9.88 4.87
N PHE A 78 20.15 -10.66 4.70
CA PHE A 78 19.72 -11.16 3.40
C PHE A 78 19.49 -10.02 2.39
N GLN A 79 18.99 -8.88 2.85
CA GLN A 79 18.72 -7.71 2.02
C GLN A 79 20.00 -7.06 1.47
N GLN A 80 21.15 -7.32 2.10
CA GLN A 80 22.46 -6.79 1.71
C GLN A 80 23.19 -7.68 0.70
N VAL A 81 22.71 -8.89 0.39
CA VAL A 81 23.35 -9.82 -0.55
C VAL A 81 23.62 -9.15 -1.89
N LEU A 82 22.61 -8.45 -2.42
CA LEU A 82 22.68 -7.79 -3.71
C LEU A 82 23.67 -6.62 -3.72
N PRO A 83 23.58 -5.61 -2.81
CA PRO A 83 24.59 -4.57 -2.67
C PRO A 83 26.02 -5.10 -2.49
N THR A 84 26.22 -6.09 -1.61
CA THR A 84 27.55 -6.63 -1.30
C THR A 84 28.16 -7.33 -2.51
N LEU A 85 27.37 -8.10 -3.27
CA LEU A 85 27.85 -8.73 -4.50
C LEU A 85 28.35 -7.69 -5.50
N ILE A 86 27.59 -6.61 -5.71
CA ILE A 86 27.96 -5.54 -6.65
C ILE A 86 29.26 -4.86 -6.20
N LEU A 87 29.38 -4.50 -4.92
CA LEU A 87 30.58 -3.85 -4.39
C LEU A 87 31.84 -4.72 -4.48
N GLN A 88 31.72 -6.03 -4.27
CA GLN A 88 32.88 -6.93 -4.21
C GLN A 88 33.26 -7.53 -5.57
N ARG A 89 32.30 -7.72 -6.47
CA ARG A 89 32.48 -8.55 -7.68
C ARG A 89 32.34 -7.77 -8.99
N THR A 90 32.10 -6.47 -8.97
CA THR A 90 31.94 -5.65 -10.19
C THR A 90 32.91 -4.47 -10.23
N PRO A 91 33.32 -4.00 -11.44
CA PRO A 91 34.20 -2.84 -11.57
C PRO A 91 33.49 -1.55 -11.16
N LEU A 92 34.27 -0.53 -10.79
CA LEU A 92 33.76 0.75 -10.28
C LEU A 92 32.66 1.39 -11.15
N PHE A 93 32.81 1.35 -12.47
CA PHE A 93 31.80 1.88 -13.39
C PHE A 93 30.42 1.22 -13.21
N ALA A 94 30.39 -0.11 -13.07
CA ALA A 94 29.15 -0.85 -12.85
C ALA A 94 28.55 -0.56 -11.47
N GLN A 95 29.39 -0.38 -10.44
CA GLN A 95 28.94 0.01 -9.10
C GLN A 95 28.26 1.38 -9.13
N VAL A 96 28.90 2.38 -9.75
CA VAL A 96 28.34 3.74 -9.87
C VAL A 96 27.00 3.71 -10.60
N LEU A 97 26.90 2.96 -11.70
CA LEU A 97 25.66 2.83 -12.46
C LEU A 97 24.56 2.15 -11.63
N PHE A 98 24.89 1.04 -10.95
CA PHE A 98 23.93 0.28 -10.14
C PHE A 98 23.42 1.10 -8.95
N PHE A 99 24.32 1.64 -8.13
CA PHE A 99 23.92 2.43 -6.96
C PHE A 99 23.27 3.75 -7.34
N GLY A 100 23.70 4.38 -8.45
CA GLY A 100 23.03 5.56 -8.99
C GLY A 100 21.58 5.26 -9.41
N ALA A 101 21.36 4.16 -10.13
CA ALA A 101 20.02 3.71 -10.50
C ALA A 101 19.17 3.32 -9.29
N LEU A 102 19.75 2.61 -8.32
CA LEU A 102 19.08 2.20 -7.07
C LEU A 102 18.62 3.43 -6.27
N LEU A 103 19.51 4.40 -6.04
CA LEU A 103 19.18 5.64 -5.33
C LEU A 103 18.13 6.47 -6.08
N SER A 104 18.22 6.53 -7.41
CA SER A 104 17.21 7.19 -8.24
C SER A 104 15.83 6.55 -8.09
N ALA A 105 15.77 5.21 -8.13
CA ALA A 105 14.52 4.46 -7.94
C ALA A 105 13.94 4.69 -6.53
N ILE A 106 14.77 4.62 -5.49
CA ILE A 106 14.35 4.90 -4.11
C ILE A 106 13.78 6.31 -3.98
N LEU A 107 14.48 7.32 -4.52
CA LEU A 107 14.03 8.71 -4.43
C LEU A 107 12.74 8.96 -5.22
N SER A 108 12.58 8.32 -6.38
CA SER A 108 11.35 8.39 -7.17
C SER A 108 10.13 7.83 -6.41
N THR A 109 10.33 6.77 -5.62
CA THR A 109 9.28 6.16 -4.81
C THR A 109 9.01 6.97 -3.56
N ALA A 110 10.07 7.33 -2.82
CA ALA A 110 9.99 8.09 -1.58
C ALA A 110 9.24 9.42 -1.77
N SER A 111 9.51 10.13 -2.87
CA SER A 111 8.80 11.38 -3.17
C SER A 111 7.29 11.18 -3.30
N GLY A 112 6.84 10.16 -4.03
CA GLY A 112 5.42 9.84 -4.17
C GLY A 112 4.77 9.38 -2.87
N THR A 113 5.42 8.48 -2.13
CA THR A 113 4.88 7.93 -0.88
C THR A 113 4.85 8.94 0.26
N LEU A 114 5.72 9.97 0.24
CA LEU A 114 5.67 11.08 1.21
C LEU A 114 4.61 12.12 0.84
N LEU A 115 4.38 12.36 -0.46
CA LEU A 115 3.36 13.30 -0.94
C LEU A 115 1.93 12.81 -0.66
N ALA A 116 1.67 11.51 -0.79
CA ALA A 116 0.33 10.94 -0.59
C ALA A 116 -0.27 11.26 0.79
N PRO A 117 0.34 10.88 1.93
CA PRO A 117 -0.19 11.19 3.25
C PRO A 117 -0.16 12.68 3.55
N THR A 118 0.84 13.42 3.05
CA THR A 118 0.92 14.88 3.19
C THR A 118 -0.31 15.56 2.58
N ALA A 119 -0.69 15.17 1.35
CA ALA A 119 -1.87 15.71 0.67
C ALA A 119 -3.15 15.33 1.42
N VAL A 120 -3.28 14.06 1.83
CA VAL A 120 -4.46 13.59 2.58
C VAL A 120 -4.63 14.34 3.90
N ILE A 121 -3.57 14.52 4.70
CA ILE A 121 -3.65 15.27 5.96
C ILE A 121 -4.03 16.72 5.69
N THR A 122 -3.46 17.34 4.66
CA THR A 122 -3.72 18.75 4.37
C THR A 122 -5.16 18.96 3.89
N GLU A 123 -5.59 18.19 2.90
CA GLU A 123 -6.86 18.40 2.20
C GLU A 123 -8.05 17.75 2.90
N ASN A 124 -7.87 16.59 3.54
CA ASN A 124 -8.97 15.83 4.16
C ASN A 124 -9.07 16.04 5.67
N VAL A 125 -8.00 16.47 6.34
CA VAL A 125 -8.01 16.68 7.79
C VAL A 125 -7.95 18.17 8.13
N ILE A 126 -6.89 18.87 7.70
CA ILE A 126 -6.67 20.25 8.13
C ILE A 126 -7.64 21.22 7.45
N GLN A 127 -7.84 21.11 6.13
CA GLN A 127 -8.69 22.03 5.39
C GLN A 127 -10.17 22.00 5.87
N PRO A 128 -10.80 20.85 6.15
CA PRO A 128 -12.14 20.80 6.74
C PRO A 128 -12.17 21.35 8.18
N LEU A 129 -11.16 21.03 9.00
CA LEU A 129 -11.07 21.52 10.38
C LEU A 129 -10.84 23.03 10.46
N TRP A 130 -10.20 23.63 9.46
CA TRP A 130 -9.97 25.08 9.39
C TRP A 130 -11.26 25.88 9.18
N GLY A 131 -12.32 25.23 8.69
CA GLY A 131 -13.65 25.81 8.51
C GLY A 131 -13.81 26.79 7.35
N HIS A 132 -12.72 27.20 6.68
CA HIS A 132 -12.75 28.11 5.52
C HIS A 132 -11.68 27.73 4.49
N LYS A 133 -11.93 27.98 3.20
CA LYS A 133 -10.98 27.69 2.11
C LYS A 133 -9.68 28.47 2.31
N LEU A 134 -8.56 27.76 2.47
CA LEU A 134 -7.24 28.38 2.53
C LEU A 134 -6.89 28.98 1.16
N SER A 135 -6.19 30.11 1.15
CA SER A 135 -5.56 30.63 -0.07
C SER A 135 -4.51 29.65 -0.57
N ASP A 136 -4.38 29.50 -1.90
CA ASP A 136 -3.44 28.59 -2.55
C ASP A 136 -2.00 28.71 -2.01
N ARG A 137 -1.54 29.95 -1.74
CA ARG A 137 -0.20 30.16 -1.15
C ARG A 137 -0.07 29.56 0.24
N LYS A 138 -1.10 29.71 1.08
CA LYS A 138 -1.11 29.15 2.44
C LYS A 138 -1.20 27.62 2.39
N MET A 139 -1.99 27.09 1.47
CA MET A 139 -2.10 25.65 1.23
C MET A 139 -0.75 25.04 0.83
N LEU A 140 -0.03 25.66 -0.11
CA LEU A 140 1.29 25.19 -0.54
C LEU A 140 2.34 25.23 0.57
N VAL A 141 2.32 26.28 1.41
CA VAL A 141 3.22 26.35 2.58
C VAL A 141 2.88 25.25 3.57
N LEU A 142 1.60 25.03 3.86
CA LEU A 142 1.14 24.00 4.77
C LEU A 142 1.55 22.60 4.30
N LEU A 143 1.34 22.29 3.01
CA LEU A 143 1.80 21.03 2.39
C LEU A 143 3.30 20.82 2.61
N ARG A 144 4.13 21.84 2.37
CA ARG A 144 5.60 21.73 2.56
C ARG A 144 5.99 21.52 4.01
N LEU A 145 5.33 22.20 4.95
CA LEU A 145 5.60 22.04 6.39
C LEU A 145 5.24 20.64 6.86
N ILE A 146 4.08 20.13 6.45
CA ILE A 146 3.64 18.76 6.78
C ILE A 146 4.57 17.74 6.14
N LEU A 147 4.98 17.94 4.89
CA LEU A 147 5.94 17.07 4.21
C LEU A 147 7.24 16.96 4.99
N ILE A 148 7.83 18.09 5.39
CA ILE A 148 9.08 18.12 6.17
C ILE A 148 8.88 17.42 7.52
N GLY A 149 7.82 17.77 8.26
CA GLY A 149 7.51 17.17 9.56
C GLY A 149 7.32 15.66 9.47
N PHE A 150 6.52 15.20 8.51
CA PHE A 150 6.26 13.79 8.27
C PHE A 150 7.54 13.04 7.85
N THR A 151 8.36 13.63 6.99
CA THR A 151 9.66 13.07 6.59
C THR A 151 10.58 12.90 7.80
N CYS A 152 10.66 13.89 8.68
CA CYS A 152 11.43 13.78 9.92
C CYS A 152 10.92 12.64 10.81
N CYS A 153 9.60 12.53 11.02
CA CYS A 153 9.01 11.45 11.82
C CYS A 153 9.31 10.06 11.25
N VAL A 154 9.09 9.87 9.95
CA VAL A 154 9.35 8.57 9.29
C VAL A 154 10.84 8.24 9.28
N THR A 155 11.73 9.23 9.13
CA THR A 155 13.18 9.02 9.21
C THR A 155 13.60 8.60 10.61
N LEU A 156 13.08 9.24 11.66
CA LEU A 156 13.35 8.86 13.04
C LEU A 156 12.84 7.44 13.35
N PHE A 157 11.65 7.10 12.87
CA PHE A 157 11.10 5.74 12.98
C PHE A 157 12.00 4.72 12.26
N ALA A 158 12.42 5.01 11.04
CA ALA A 158 13.30 4.12 10.27
C ALA A 158 14.66 3.89 10.95
N LEU A 159 15.23 4.91 11.62
CA LEU A 159 16.49 4.80 12.35
C LEU A 159 16.39 3.99 13.66
N GLN A 160 15.19 3.82 14.21
CA GLN A 160 14.94 3.07 15.46
C GLN A 160 14.33 1.69 15.21
N SER A 161 13.96 1.38 13.97
CA SER A 161 13.33 0.11 13.60
C SER A 161 14.36 -1.00 13.49
N GLU A 162 14.15 -2.09 14.22
CA GLU A 162 14.93 -3.33 14.13
C GLU A 162 14.38 -4.30 13.07
N SER A 163 13.17 -4.02 12.55
CA SER A 163 12.50 -4.84 11.53
C SER A 163 13.16 -4.72 10.17
N SER A 164 13.16 -5.82 9.41
CA SER A 164 13.65 -5.82 8.03
C SER A 164 12.78 -4.96 7.11
N MET A 165 13.32 -4.47 6.00
CA MET A 165 12.52 -3.71 5.02
C MET A 165 11.31 -4.52 4.53
N TYR A 166 11.43 -5.84 4.44
CA TYR A 166 10.33 -6.70 4.00
C TYR A 166 9.20 -6.74 5.04
N GLN A 167 9.54 -6.91 6.32
CA GLN A 167 8.59 -6.89 7.42
C GLN A 167 7.86 -5.55 7.52
N MET A 168 8.60 -4.44 7.45
CA MET A 168 8.02 -3.09 7.47
C MET A 168 7.00 -2.88 6.36
N VAL A 169 7.30 -3.36 5.14
CA VAL A 169 6.36 -3.30 4.01
C VAL A 169 5.15 -4.19 4.26
N GLN A 170 5.35 -5.44 4.71
CA GLN A 170 4.23 -6.33 5.02
C GLN A 170 3.27 -5.71 6.05
N ASP A 171 3.80 -5.17 7.14
CA ASP A 171 2.98 -4.60 8.22
C ASP A 171 2.20 -3.37 7.76
N ALA A 172 2.80 -2.51 6.93
CA ALA A 172 2.10 -1.38 6.33
C ALA A 172 0.90 -1.83 5.47
N TYR A 173 1.06 -2.92 4.71
CA TYR A 173 -0.01 -3.44 3.83
C TYR A 173 -1.07 -4.24 4.60
N LYS A 174 -0.73 -4.83 5.75
CA LYS A 174 -1.73 -5.46 6.64
C LYS A 174 -2.78 -4.42 7.07
N VAL A 175 -2.35 -3.20 7.43
CA VAL A 175 -3.25 -2.11 7.84
C VAL A 175 -4.27 -1.78 6.75
N THR A 176 -3.80 -1.56 5.51
CA THR A 176 -4.70 -1.19 4.40
C THR A 176 -5.62 -2.36 4.01
N LEU A 177 -5.14 -3.60 4.10
CA LEU A 177 -5.94 -4.80 3.88
C LEU A 177 -7.13 -4.88 4.87
N VAL A 178 -6.87 -4.77 6.17
CA VAL A 178 -7.91 -5.02 7.18
C VAL A 178 -8.82 -3.82 7.41
N ALA A 179 -8.33 -2.60 7.17
CA ALA A 179 -9.09 -1.38 7.37
C ALA A 179 -9.82 -0.91 6.10
N ALA A 180 -9.11 -0.80 4.98
CA ALA A 180 -9.60 -0.02 3.83
C ALA A 180 -10.10 -0.87 2.66
N PHE A 181 -9.51 -2.04 2.43
CA PHE A 181 -9.85 -2.88 1.28
C PHE A 181 -11.33 -3.30 1.26
N THR A 182 -11.84 -3.85 2.37
CA THR A 182 -13.22 -4.36 2.43
C THR A 182 -14.26 -3.24 2.20
N PRO A 183 -14.24 -2.11 2.93
CA PRO A 183 -15.17 -1.01 2.66
C PRO A 183 -15.10 -0.49 1.22
N LEU A 184 -13.89 -0.38 0.66
CA LEU A 184 -13.67 0.09 -0.70
C LEU A 184 -14.33 -0.84 -1.73
N VAL A 185 -14.05 -2.14 -1.67
CA VAL A 185 -14.58 -3.11 -2.63
C VAL A 185 -16.10 -3.22 -2.52
N PHE A 186 -16.63 -3.33 -1.30
CA PHE A 186 -18.08 -3.41 -1.12
C PHE A 186 -18.78 -2.10 -1.49
N GLY A 187 -18.19 -0.95 -1.22
CA GLY A 187 -18.72 0.35 -1.62
C GLY A 187 -18.84 0.51 -3.14
N MET A 188 -17.92 -0.07 -3.91
CA MET A 188 -17.94 0.00 -5.39
C MET A 188 -18.85 -1.06 -6.03
N PHE A 189 -18.94 -2.26 -5.45
CA PHE A 189 -19.58 -3.40 -6.12
C PHE A 189 -20.87 -3.91 -5.46
N TRP A 190 -21.15 -3.53 -4.22
CA TRP A 190 -22.30 -4.02 -3.46
C TRP A 190 -23.35 -2.92 -3.23
N ARG A 191 -24.51 -3.05 -3.89
CA ARG A 191 -25.61 -2.06 -3.83
C ARG A 191 -26.16 -1.82 -2.41
N ARG A 192 -25.94 -2.75 -1.49
CA ARG A 192 -26.40 -2.65 -0.09
C ARG A 192 -25.33 -2.11 0.86
N ALA A 193 -24.14 -1.76 0.36
CA ALA A 193 -23.10 -1.17 1.19
C ALA A 193 -23.57 0.13 1.83
N THR A 194 -23.35 0.29 3.13
CA THR A 194 -23.72 1.48 3.90
C THR A 194 -22.51 2.08 4.61
N PRO A 195 -22.52 3.39 4.93
CA PRO A 195 -21.43 4.00 5.71
C PRO A 195 -21.28 3.38 7.11
N GLN A 196 -22.37 2.93 7.74
CA GLN A 196 -22.32 2.16 8.98
C GLN A 196 -21.59 0.82 8.81
N GLY A 197 -21.88 0.08 7.74
CA GLY A 197 -21.16 -1.16 7.41
C GLY A 197 -19.67 -0.91 7.19
N ALA A 198 -19.33 0.17 6.49
CA ALA A 198 -17.93 0.56 6.28
C ALA A 198 -17.19 0.85 7.59
N LEU A 199 -17.78 1.63 8.49
CA LEU A 199 -17.19 1.93 9.81
C LEU A 199 -17.05 0.66 10.67
N LEU A 200 -18.07 -0.19 10.68
CA LEU A 200 -18.03 -1.45 11.43
C LEU A 200 -16.98 -2.40 10.86
N SER A 201 -16.87 -2.49 9.53
CA SER A 201 -15.80 -3.24 8.84
C SER A 201 -14.41 -2.76 9.27
N MET A 202 -14.17 -1.44 9.24
CA MET A 202 -12.88 -0.86 9.65
C MET A 202 -12.55 -1.21 11.11
N ALA A 203 -13.49 -0.99 12.02
CA ALA A 203 -13.30 -1.23 13.44
C ALA A 203 -13.08 -2.73 13.74
N CYS A 204 -13.97 -3.60 13.25
CA CYS A 204 -13.86 -5.04 13.46
C CYS A 204 -12.58 -5.61 12.83
N GLY A 205 -12.20 -5.16 11.64
CA GLY A 205 -10.99 -5.62 10.96
C GLY A 205 -9.72 -5.28 11.72
N VAL A 206 -9.56 -4.01 12.12
CA VAL A 206 -8.37 -3.56 12.87
C VAL A 206 -8.30 -4.20 14.25
N VAL A 207 -9.41 -4.25 14.98
CA VAL A 207 -9.44 -4.82 16.34
C VAL A 207 -9.13 -6.32 16.30
N ALA A 208 -9.76 -7.06 15.39
CA ALA A 208 -9.53 -8.51 15.28
C ALA A 208 -8.10 -8.83 14.82
N TRP A 209 -7.55 -8.05 13.89
CA TRP A 209 -6.16 -8.20 13.46
C TRP A 209 -5.19 -7.96 14.62
N GLN A 210 -5.31 -6.83 15.33
CA GLN A 210 -4.44 -6.50 16.46
C GLN A 210 -4.55 -7.51 17.60
N TYR A 211 -5.77 -7.97 17.89
CA TYR A 211 -6.00 -9.04 18.86
C TYR A 211 -5.30 -10.34 18.44
N ALA A 212 -5.45 -10.75 17.18
CA ALA A 212 -4.82 -11.96 16.67
C ALA A 212 -3.28 -11.85 16.66
N GLU A 213 -2.72 -10.68 16.32
CA GLU A 213 -1.27 -10.46 16.33
C GLU A 213 -0.68 -10.57 17.75
N HIS A 214 -1.41 -10.11 18.77
CA HIS A 214 -0.91 -10.10 20.14
C HIS A 214 -1.19 -11.40 20.93
N PHE A 215 -2.33 -12.04 20.71
CA PHE A 215 -2.78 -13.19 21.51
C PHE A 215 -2.79 -14.52 20.73
N MET A 216 -2.71 -14.48 19.41
CA MET A 216 -2.82 -15.65 18.53
C MET A 216 -1.70 -15.70 17.48
N SER A 217 -0.52 -15.16 17.80
CA SER A 217 0.62 -15.11 16.88
C SER A 217 1.04 -16.50 16.36
N ASP A 218 0.84 -17.54 17.17
CA ASP A 218 1.19 -18.93 16.84
C ASP A 218 0.01 -19.74 16.26
N ALA A 219 -1.12 -19.09 15.96
CA ALA A 219 -2.28 -19.78 15.41
C ALA A 219 -2.05 -20.22 13.95
N LEU A 220 -2.74 -21.30 13.55
CA LEU A 220 -2.73 -21.83 12.18
C LEU A 220 -3.13 -20.79 11.12
N VAL A 221 -3.95 -19.80 11.51
CA VAL A 221 -4.44 -18.75 10.60
C VAL A 221 -3.67 -17.47 10.86
N PRO A 222 -2.95 -16.93 9.85
CA PRO A 222 -2.24 -15.66 9.99
C PRO A 222 -3.18 -14.51 10.43
N PRO A 223 -2.75 -13.66 11.39
CA PRO A 223 -3.59 -12.60 11.98
C PRO A 223 -4.27 -11.68 10.96
N GLN A 224 -3.59 -11.35 9.87
CA GLN A 224 -4.12 -10.49 8.81
C GLN A 224 -5.36 -11.08 8.11
N LEU A 225 -5.45 -12.42 8.02
CA LEU A 225 -6.61 -13.09 7.42
C LEU A 225 -7.79 -13.09 8.39
N VAL A 226 -7.52 -13.19 9.69
CA VAL A 226 -8.54 -13.00 10.74
C VAL A 226 -9.12 -11.60 10.66
N GLY A 227 -8.26 -10.58 10.59
CA GLY A 227 -8.67 -9.19 10.40
C GLY A 227 -9.51 -8.98 9.15
N LEU A 228 -9.07 -9.50 8.00
CA LEU A 228 -9.82 -9.41 6.74
C LEU A 228 -11.20 -10.09 6.84
N GLY A 229 -11.26 -11.28 7.43
CA GLY A 229 -12.52 -12.00 7.65
C GLY A 229 -13.48 -11.21 8.56
N SER A 230 -12.97 -10.67 9.66
CA SER A 230 -13.75 -9.83 10.58
C SER A 230 -14.21 -8.53 9.92
N ALA A 231 -13.40 -7.93 9.05
CA ALA A 231 -13.81 -6.76 8.28
C ALA A 231 -14.99 -7.09 7.35
N ILE A 232 -14.93 -8.21 6.62
CA ILE A 232 -16.01 -8.66 5.73
C ILE A 232 -17.30 -8.93 6.52
N VAL A 233 -17.20 -9.61 7.66
CA VAL A 233 -18.36 -9.85 8.53
C VAL A 233 -18.93 -8.53 9.06
N GLY A 234 -18.07 -7.61 9.51
CA GLY A 234 -18.48 -6.27 9.94
C GLY A 234 -19.20 -5.49 8.84
N MET A 235 -18.71 -5.57 7.59
CA MET A 235 -19.35 -4.94 6.43
C MET A 235 -20.74 -5.51 6.20
N ILE A 236 -20.87 -6.83 6.17
CA ILE A 236 -22.16 -7.51 5.90
C ILE A 236 -23.16 -7.22 7.02
N VAL A 237 -22.77 -7.41 8.27
CA VAL A 237 -23.64 -7.21 9.44
C VAL A 237 -24.04 -5.74 9.55
N GLY A 238 -23.08 -4.81 9.45
CA GLY A 238 -23.36 -3.38 9.61
C GLY A 238 -24.18 -2.78 8.47
N SER A 239 -24.12 -3.36 7.27
CA SER A 239 -24.95 -2.94 6.13
C SER A 239 -26.34 -3.58 6.07
N LEU A 240 -26.53 -4.75 6.67
CA LEU A 240 -27.85 -5.39 6.77
C LEU A 240 -28.60 -5.02 8.05
N ALA A 241 -27.89 -4.53 9.07
CA ALA A 241 -28.48 -4.01 10.30
C ALA A 241 -29.27 -2.73 10.05
N PRO A 242 -30.24 -2.40 10.94
CA PRO A 242 -30.94 -1.12 10.89
C PRO A 242 -29.93 0.05 10.92
N THR A 243 -30.11 1.00 10.02
CA THR A 243 -29.23 2.18 9.90
C THR A 243 -29.38 3.07 11.14
N LEU A 244 -28.36 3.02 12.00
CA LEU A 244 -28.18 3.87 13.17
C LEU A 244 -27.35 5.11 12.83
N MET A 245 -26.44 5.03 11.85
CA MET A 245 -25.54 6.11 11.44
C MET A 245 -25.32 6.14 9.92
N GLY A 246 -25.15 7.34 9.34
CA GLY A 246 -24.58 7.52 8.00
C GLY A 246 -25.54 7.43 6.81
N GLY A 247 -26.86 7.34 7.01
CA GLY A 247 -27.83 7.37 5.91
C GLY A 247 -27.82 6.10 5.02
N GLN A 248 -28.51 6.17 3.88
CA GLN A 248 -28.49 5.09 2.89
C GLN A 248 -27.17 5.10 2.10
N GLY A 249 -26.73 3.93 1.65
CA GLY A 249 -25.62 3.82 0.70
C GLY A 249 -25.91 4.52 -0.63
N HIS A 250 -24.92 4.57 -1.49
CA HIS A 250 -25.01 5.17 -2.83
C HIS A 250 -25.08 4.08 -3.92
N PRO A 251 -26.25 3.44 -4.14
CA PRO A 251 -26.38 2.36 -5.12
C PRO A 251 -26.09 2.84 -6.54
N GLU A 252 -26.25 4.14 -6.84
CA GLU A 252 -25.91 4.73 -8.13
C GLU A 252 -24.43 4.55 -8.50
N ILE A 253 -23.51 4.54 -7.53
CA ILE A 253 -22.08 4.30 -7.78
C ILE A 253 -21.86 2.89 -8.32
N VAL A 254 -22.62 1.92 -7.81
CA VAL A 254 -22.54 0.52 -8.24
C VAL A 254 -23.12 0.35 -9.65
N ASP A 255 -24.16 1.11 -9.97
CA ASP A 255 -24.78 1.09 -11.29
C ASP A 255 -23.85 1.74 -12.34
N LEU A 256 -23.15 2.83 -11.99
CA LEU A 256 -22.10 3.46 -12.80
C LEU A 256 -20.90 2.52 -13.02
N ALA A 257 -20.45 1.82 -11.97
CA ALA A 257 -19.35 0.86 -12.08
C ALA A 257 -19.66 -0.32 -13.04
N ARG A 258 -20.94 -0.59 -13.31
CA ARG A 258 -21.39 -1.63 -14.26
C ARG A 258 -21.55 -1.13 -15.70
N GLN A 259 -21.56 0.18 -15.93
CA GLN A 259 -21.77 0.80 -17.24
C GLN A 259 -20.65 1.82 -17.57
N PRO A 260 -19.40 1.36 -17.80
CA PRO A 260 -18.26 2.26 -18.02
C PRO A 260 -18.43 3.18 -19.25
N GLU A 261 -19.14 2.76 -20.30
CA GLU A 261 -19.37 3.59 -21.51
C GLU A 261 -20.27 4.82 -21.30
N VAL A 262 -21.11 4.84 -20.26
CA VAL A 262 -22.00 5.98 -19.97
C VAL A 262 -21.30 7.02 -19.08
N ALA A 263 -20.31 6.60 -18.29
CA ALA A 263 -19.54 7.48 -17.41
C ALA A 263 -18.62 8.44 -18.19
N ASP A 264 -18.06 7.98 -19.31
CA ASP A 264 -17.20 8.78 -20.19
C ASP A 264 -18.00 9.78 -21.07
N ASN A 265 -19.34 9.68 -21.11
CA ASN A 265 -20.19 10.56 -21.91
C ASN A 265 -21.60 10.71 -21.27
N PRO A 266 -21.74 11.54 -20.23
CA PRO A 266 -23.03 11.70 -19.55
C PRO A 266 -24.07 12.28 -20.52
N PRO A 267 -25.35 11.83 -20.47
CA PRO A 267 -26.40 12.43 -21.28
C PRO A 267 -26.52 13.93 -20.95
N ALA A 268 -26.61 14.74 -22.02
CA ALA A 268 -26.61 16.20 -22.00
C ALA A 268 -27.72 16.83 -21.13
#